data_AF-A0A928PXF1-F1
#
_entry.id   AF-A0A928PXF1-F1
#
_cell.length_a   1.000
_cell.length_b   1.000
_cell.length_c   1.000
_cell.angle_alpha   90.00
_cell.angle_beta   90.00
_cell.angle_gamma   90.00
#
_symmetry.space_group_name_H-M   'P 1'
#
loop_
_entity.id
_entity.type
_entity.pdbx_description
1 polymer ?
#
loop_
_entity_poly.entity_id
_entity_poly.type
_entity_poly.pdbx_seq_one_letter_code
_entity_poly.pdbx_strand_id
1 'polypeptide(L)'
;MLKDITFGQYYDCKSLLHRLDARIKIILMIIFIVFIFISKNIFSLLFAAMSVFAITIISRVPFKLYLKNMKAILPVLIFTAVINIFYGDGGKVLVHFWVIEITTAGLYRSFFMALRILLLIFISSALTYTTTPNDLTDAIESLLSPLKFIGLKSAVHTLAMMMTIALRFIPTLIEEAEKIMNAQKARGADLESGGLLDRIKALIPILIPLLMSAVRRAYELAEAMECRCYNGGEGKTRMKQMHLKKADLFSFIVVALMCGSIVALNILL
;
A
#
# COMPACT_ATOMS: atom_id res chain seq x y z
N MET A 1 -8.62 -5.22 -22.65
CA MET A 1 -7.47 -5.78 -21.90
C MET A 1 -6.96 -4.82 -20.82
N LEU A 2 -7.12 -3.49 -20.91
CA LEU A 2 -6.68 -2.56 -19.86
C LEU A 2 -7.81 -2.14 -18.90
N LYS A 3 -9.09 -2.37 -19.24
CA LYS A 3 -10.25 -2.23 -18.33
C LYS A 3 -10.16 -2.99 -16.99
N ASP A 4 -9.34 -4.04 -16.92
CA ASP A 4 -9.17 -4.85 -15.69
C ASP A 4 -8.01 -4.39 -14.80
N ILE A 5 -7.34 -3.29 -15.14
CA ILE A 5 -6.40 -2.65 -14.21
C ILE A 5 -7.24 -1.95 -13.14
N THR A 6 -7.62 -2.71 -12.11
CA THR A 6 -8.31 -2.22 -10.92
C THR A 6 -7.43 -1.18 -10.23
N PHE A 7 -7.63 0.09 -10.59
CA PHE A 7 -6.90 1.20 -10.01
C PHE A 7 -7.40 1.43 -8.59
N GLY A 8 -6.54 1.07 -7.63
CA GLY A 8 -6.94 0.92 -6.23
C GLY A 8 -7.72 -0.37 -6.04
N GLN A 9 -7.20 -1.28 -5.21
CA GLN A 9 -7.95 -2.46 -4.79
C GLN A 9 -9.03 -2.13 -3.76
N TYR A 10 -9.53 -0.88 -3.71
CA TYR A 10 -10.54 -0.50 -2.72
C TYR A 10 -11.78 -1.36 -2.91
N TYR A 11 -12.17 -2.06 -1.85
CA TYR A 11 -13.34 -2.91 -1.86
C TYR A 11 -14.47 -2.19 -1.13
N ASP A 12 -15.49 -1.76 -1.87
CA ASP A 12 -16.54 -0.95 -1.27
C ASP A 12 -17.41 -1.79 -0.33
N CYS A 13 -17.22 -1.59 0.98
CA CYS A 13 -17.93 -2.28 2.02
C CYS A 13 -18.37 -1.32 3.12
N LYS A 14 -19.62 -1.46 3.56
CA LYS A 14 -20.13 -0.73 4.73
C LYS A 14 -19.58 -1.37 6.01
N SER A 15 -18.40 -0.97 6.44
CA SER A 15 -17.81 -1.36 7.73
C SER A 15 -17.36 -0.16 8.57
N LEU A 16 -17.21 -0.36 9.88
CA LEU A 16 -16.73 0.68 10.80
C LEU A 16 -15.32 1.15 10.39
N LEU A 17 -14.48 0.22 9.92
CA LEU A 17 -13.13 0.52 9.48
C LEU A 17 -13.12 1.40 8.23
N HIS A 18 -14.08 1.25 7.30
CA HIS A 18 -14.15 2.08 6.09
C HIS A 18 -14.49 3.54 6.41
N ARG A 19 -15.22 3.79 7.50
CA ARG A 19 -15.68 5.14 7.89
C ARG A 19 -14.65 5.99 8.64
N LEU A 20 -13.56 5.38 9.09
CA LEU A 20 -12.48 6.08 9.80
C LEU A 20 -11.69 6.99 8.87
N ASP A 21 -11.13 8.06 9.43
CA ASP A 21 -10.26 8.99 8.72
C ASP A 21 -8.99 8.27 8.23
N ALA A 22 -8.64 8.43 6.94
CA ALA A 22 -7.50 7.74 6.33
C ALA A 22 -6.16 8.05 7.01
N ARG A 23 -5.97 9.29 7.50
CA ARG A 23 -4.77 9.71 8.27
C ARG A 23 -4.54 8.84 9.49
N ILE A 24 -5.63 8.57 10.22
CA ILE A 24 -5.58 7.82 11.47
C ILE A 24 -5.34 6.35 11.16
N LYS A 25 -5.97 5.78 10.13
CA LYS A 25 -5.65 4.41 9.70
C LYS A 25 -4.16 4.25 9.39
N ILE A 26 -3.54 5.20 8.67
CA ILE A 26 -2.10 5.17 8.37
C ILE A 26 -1.27 5.24 9.65
N ILE A 27 -1.53 6.21 10.53
CA ILE A 27 -0.81 6.36 11.80
C ILE A 27 -0.94 5.09 12.65
N LEU A 28 -2.17 4.60 12.83
CA LEU A 28 -2.45 3.40 13.61
C LEU A 28 -1.79 2.15 13.01
N MET A 29 -1.80 2.02 11.69
CA MET A 29 -1.09 0.94 11.00
C MET A 29 0.41 1.01 11.26
N ILE A 30 1.04 2.18 11.12
CA ILE A 30 2.48 2.36 11.36
C ILE A 30 2.83 2.02 12.82
N ILE A 31 2.05 2.55 13.78
CA ILE A 31 2.23 2.22 15.20
C ILE A 31 2.13 0.70 15.38
N PHE A 32 1.09 0.06 14.86
CA PHE A 32 0.87 -1.37 15.04
C PHE A 32 1.99 -2.22 14.39
N ILE A 33 2.51 -1.81 13.23
CA ILE A 33 3.68 -2.43 12.59
C ILE A 33 4.88 -2.43 13.54
N VAL A 34 5.18 -1.28 14.17
CA VAL A 34 6.30 -1.18 15.12
C VAL A 34 6.12 -2.16 16.29
N PHE A 35 4.90 -2.28 16.84
CA PHE A 35 4.63 -3.19 17.95
C PHE A 35 4.69 -4.68 17.55
N ILE A 36 4.33 -5.04 16.31
CA ILE A 36 4.54 -6.39 15.77
C ILE A 36 6.04 -6.77 15.78
N PHE A 37 6.93 -5.82 15.50
CA PHE A 37 8.38 -6.06 15.54
C PHE A 37 8.95 -6.12 16.96
N ILE A 38 8.38 -5.38 17.91
CA ILE A 38 8.80 -5.39 19.32
C ILE A 38 8.39 -6.69 20.03
N SER A 39 7.36 -7.38 19.55
CA SER A 39 6.87 -8.66 20.07
C SER A 39 7.97 -9.74 20.02
N LYS A 40 8.55 -10.10 21.18
CA LYS A 40 9.59 -11.15 21.28
C LYS A 40 9.01 -12.51 21.69
N ASN A 41 7.92 -12.50 22.46
CA ASN A 41 7.30 -13.70 23.01
C ASN A 41 6.23 -14.28 22.09
N ILE A 42 6.06 -15.60 22.14
CA ILE A 42 5.02 -16.30 21.36
C ILE A 42 3.61 -15.80 21.72
N PHE A 43 3.34 -15.54 23.00
CA PHE A 43 2.06 -15.01 23.46
C PHE A 43 1.78 -13.60 22.94
N SER A 44 2.79 -12.73 22.95
CA SER A 44 2.67 -11.37 22.40
C SER A 44 2.41 -11.40 20.89
N LEU A 45 3.04 -12.33 20.17
CA LEU A 45 2.86 -12.47 18.73
C LEU A 45 1.50 -13.08 18.38
N LEU A 46 1.03 -14.03 19.18
CA LEU A 46 -0.29 -14.63 19.03
C LEU A 46 -1.40 -13.62 19.33
N PHE A 47 -1.22 -12.76 20.33
CA PHE A 47 -2.14 -11.65 20.60
C PHE A 47 -2.15 -10.62 19.44
N ALA A 48 -0.98 -10.29 18.88
CA ALA A 48 -0.91 -9.45 17.69
C ALA A 48 -1.64 -10.10 16.50
N ALA A 49 -1.47 -11.41 16.30
CA ALA A 49 -2.18 -12.15 15.25
C ALA A 49 -3.70 -12.12 15.44
N MET A 50 -4.18 -12.33 16.66
CA MET A 50 -5.60 -12.24 17.00
C MET A 50 -6.16 -10.83 16.74
N SER A 51 -5.38 -9.79 17.06
CA SER A 51 -5.76 -8.39 16.81
C SER A 51 -5.89 -8.09 15.30
N VAL A 52 -4.93 -8.54 14.48
CA VAL A 52 -5.00 -8.40 13.02
C VAL A 52 -6.20 -9.16 12.45
N PHE A 53 -6.46 -10.36 12.95
CA PHE A 53 -7.59 -11.15 12.53
C PHE A 53 -8.93 -10.48 12.90
N ALA A 54 -9.03 -9.91 14.10
CA ALA A 54 -10.19 -9.12 14.51
C ALA A 54 -10.40 -7.90 13.59
N ILE A 55 -9.34 -7.15 13.27
CA ILE A 55 -9.41 -6.02 12.31
C ILE A 55 -9.90 -6.49 10.94
N THR A 56 -9.43 -7.66 10.48
CA THR A 56 -9.83 -8.27 9.20
C THR A 56 -11.32 -8.65 9.19
N ILE A 57 -11.85 -9.17 10.30
CA ILE A 57 -13.29 -9.47 10.42
C ILE A 57 -14.11 -8.17 10.45
N ILE A 58 -13.67 -7.18 11.23
CA ILE A 58 -14.33 -5.88 11.34
C ILE A 58 -14.32 -5.14 10.00
N SER A 59 -13.31 -5.34 9.16
CA SER A 59 -13.24 -4.75 7.82
C SER A 59 -14.39 -5.24 6.93
N ARG A 60 -14.94 -6.44 7.17
CA ARG A 60 -15.94 -7.13 6.33
C ARG A 60 -15.48 -7.42 4.90
N VAL A 61 -14.18 -7.30 4.63
CA VAL A 61 -13.60 -7.63 3.33
C VAL A 61 -13.49 -9.16 3.22
N PRO A 62 -13.90 -9.77 2.09
CA PRO A 62 -13.88 -11.23 1.96
C PRO A 62 -12.45 -11.78 2.11
N PHE A 63 -12.30 -12.77 2.98
CA PHE A 63 -10.99 -13.38 3.31
C PHE A 63 -10.23 -13.91 2.08
N LYS A 64 -10.96 -14.28 1.02
CA LYS A 64 -10.39 -14.71 -0.26
C LYS A 64 -9.47 -13.65 -0.90
N LEU A 65 -9.76 -12.37 -0.72
CA LEU A 65 -8.92 -11.27 -1.23
C LEU A 65 -7.58 -11.18 -0.48
N TYR A 66 -7.58 -11.41 0.83
CA TYR A 66 -6.36 -11.48 1.63
C TYR A 66 -5.49 -12.68 1.22
N LEU A 67 -6.09 -13.85 1.03
CA LEU A 67 -5.38 -15.05 0.56
C LEU A 67 -4.79 -14.89 -0.85
N LYS A 68 -5.44 -14.12 -1.72
CA LYS A 68 -4.91 -13.79 -3.06
C LYS A 68 -3.59 -13.02 -2.95
N ASN A 69 -3.50 -12.04 -2.06
CA ASN A 69 -2.25 -11.29 -1.81
C ASN A 69 -1.17 -12.19 -1.18
N MET A 70 -1.57 -13.10 -0.30
CA MET A 70 -0.66 -14.08 0.32
C MET A 70 -0.01 -15.00 -0.72
N LYS A 71 -0.76 -15.45 -1.74
CA LYS A 71 -0.24 -16.34 -2.79
C LYS A 71 0.92 -15.71 -3.58
N ALA A 72 0.87 -14.40 -3.84
CA ALA A 72 1.93 -13.70 -4.57
C ALA A 72 3.23 -13.61 -3.76
N ILE A 73 3.13 -13.51 -2.42
CA ILE A 73 4.29 -13.33 -1.53
C ILE A 73 4.81 -14.68 -0.99
N LEU A 74 4.03 -15.75 -1.14
CA LEU A 74 4.39 -17.09 -0.66
C LEU A 74 5.81 -17.56 -1.07
N PRO A 75 6.29 -17.34 -2.32
CA PRO A 75 7.66 -17.72 -2.68
C PRO A 75 8.72 -16.98 -1.85
N VAL A 76 8.52 -15.68 -1.59
CA VAL A 76 9.41 -14.86 -0.76
C VAL A 76 9.36 -15.31 0.69
N LEU A 77 8.17 -15.65 1.20
CA LEU A 77 7.99 -16.14 2.57
C LEU A 77 8.69 -17.49 2.79
N ILE A 78 8.57 -18.42 1.84
CA ILE A 78 9.28 -19.71 1.89
C ILE A 78 10.79 -19.47 1.83
N PHE A 79 11.25 -18.64 0.90
CA PHE A 79 12.67 -18.33 0.74
C PHE A 79 13.28 -17.73 2.01
N THR A 80 12.61 -16.74 2.60
CA THR A 80 13.06 -16.09 3.85
C THR A 80 13.01 -17.03 5.05
N ALA A 81 11.99 -17.88 5.16
CA ALA A 81 11.92 -18.91 6.19
C ALA A 81 13.09 -19.90 6.10
N VAL A 82 13.38 -20.42 4.90
CA VAL A 82 14.49 -21.33 4.66
C VAL A 82 15.84 -20.69 5.05
N ILE A 83 16.08 -19.43 4.65
CA ILE A 83 17.30 -18.71 5.06
C ILE A 83 17.37 -18.57 6.58
N ASN A 84 16.27 -18.21 7.25
CA ASN A 84 16.26 -18.01 8.70
C ASN A 84 16.48 -19.31 9.50
N ILE A 85 16.09 -20.47 8.95
CA ILE A 85 16.38 -21.78 9.55
C ILE A 85 17.90 -22.03 9.57
N PHE A 86 18.60 -21.69 8.48
CA PHE A 86 20.04 -21.93 8.35
C PHE A 86 20.93 -20.89 9.01
N TYR A 87 20.50 -19.62 9.08
CA TYR A 87 21.24 -18.53 9.73
C TYR A 87 20.95 -18.40 11.24
N GLY A 88 20.32 -19.41 11.83
CA GLY A 88 19.99 -19.42 13.25
C GLY A 88 21.18 -19.81 14.14
N ASP A 89 22.01 -18.85 14.52
CA ASP A 89 23.09 -19.12 15.49
C ASP A 89 22.51 -19.35 16.90
N GLY A 90 22.78 -20.53 17.48
CA GLY A 90 22.48 -20.88 18.87
C GLY A 90 21.35 -21.90 19.08
N GLY A 91 21.42 -22.63 20.20
CA GLY A 91 20.43 -23.64 20.59
C GLY A 91 20.90 -25.09 20.37
N LYS A 92 20.00 -26.06 20.61
CA LYS A 92 20.31 -27.48 20.36
C LYS A 92 20.26 -27.75 18.86
N VAL A 93 21.29 -28.38 18.32
CA VAL A 93 21.32 -28.87 16.93
C VAL A 93 20.39 -30.09 16.86
N LEU A 94 19.29 -30.00 16.11
CA LEU A 94 18.35 -31.13 15.96
C LEU A 94 18.78 -32.06 14.82
N VAL A 95 19.33 -31.49 13.75
CA VAL A 95 19.79 -32.24 12.57
C VAL A 95 21.07 -31.58 12.07
N HIS A 96 22.12 -32.36 11.94
CA HIS A 96 23.38 -31.96 11.33
C HIS A 96 23.56 -32.74 10.04
N PHE A 97 23.57 -32.06 8.89
CA PHE A 97 23.85 -32.68 7.60
C PHE A 97 24.89 -31.85 6.82
N TRP A 98 26.13 -32.35 6.84
CA TRP A 98 27.29 -31.91 6.05
C TRP A 98 27.79 -30.46 6.23
N VAL A 99 26.95 -29.44 6.02
CA VAL A 99 27.21 -27.99 6.28
C VAL A 99 25.95 -27.29 6.83
N ILE A 100 24.83 -28.02 6.88
CA ILE A 100 23.52 -27.52 7.26
C ILE A 100 23.23 -27.98 8.70
N GLU A 101 23.21 -27.03 9.62
CA GLU A 101 22.76 -27.24 10.99
C GLU A 101 21.38 -26.63 11.17
N ILE A 102 20.39 -27.46 11.51
CA ILE A 102 19.07 -26.98 11.91
C ILE A 102 19.07 -26.84 13.42
N THR A 103 19.13 -25.60 13.90
CA THR A 103 19.10 -25.28 15.32
C THR A 103 17.67 -25.00 15.79
N THR A 104 17.40 -25.26 17.08
CA THR A 104 16.12 -24.85 17.69
C THR A 104 15.88 -23.34 17.53
N ALA A 105 16.92 -22.50 17.65
CA ALA A 105 16.77 -21.05 17.52
C ALA A 105 16.49 -20.62 16.08
N GLY A 106 17.08 -21.28 15.08
CA GLY A 106 16.78 -21.04 13.66
C GLY A 106 15.32 -21.35 13.33
N LEU A 107 14.79 -22.47 13.85
CA LEU A 107 13.38 -22.81 13.68
C LEU A 107 12.45 -21.77 14.32
N TYR A 108 12.74 -21.35 15.56
CA TYR A 108 11.98 -20.28 16.21
C TYR A 108 12.07 -18.97 15.43
N ARG A 109 13.26 -18.50 15.06
CA ARG A 109 13.43 -17.26 14.28
C ARG A 109 12.67 -17.30 12.96
N SER A 110 12.75 -18.40 12.24
CA SER A 110 12.01 -18.61 11.00
C SER A 110 10.50 -18.53 11.21
N PHE A 111 9.98 -19.22 12.23
CA PHE A 111 8.55 -19.18 12.55
C PHE A 111 8.07 -17.77 12.92
N PHE A 112 8.80 -17.09 13.80
CA PHE A 112 8.48 -15.72 14.22
C PHE A 112 8.52 -14.74 13.03
N MET A 113 9.52 -14.81 12.17
CA MET A 113 9.59 -13.93 11.00
C MET A 113 8.54 -14.25 9.94
N ALA A 114 8.28 -15.52 9.65
CA ALA A 114 7.22 -15.92 8.74
C ALA A 114 5.85 -15.39 9.22
N LEU A 115 5.56 -15.54 10.51
CA LEU A 115 4.31 -15.05 11.09
C LEU A 115 4.26 -13.51 11.07
N ARG A 116 5.35 -12.79 11.41
CA ARG A 116 5.40 -11.32 11.31
C ARG A 116 5.12 -10.83 9.89
N ILE A 117 5.77 -11.41 8.89
CA ILE A 117 5.56 -11.05 7.48
C ILE A 117 4.09 -11.26 7.11
N LEU A 118 3.49 -12.38 7.52
CA LEU A 118 2.07 -12.65 7.29
C LEU A 118 1.19 -11.57 7.93
N LEU A 119 1.43 -11.20 9.19
CA LEU A 119 0.67 -10.15 9.87
C LEU A 119 0.80 -8.78 9.18
N LEU A 120 2.01 -8.42 8.72
CA LEU A 120 2.26 -7.18 7.99
C LEU A 120 1.48 -7.12 6.68
N ILE A 121 1.44 -8.22 5.94
CA ILE A 121 0.68 -8.32 4.69
C ILE A 121 -0.81 -8.16 4.95
N PHE A 122 -1.34 -8.80 6.00
CA PHE A 122 -2.76 -8.71 6.33
C PHE A 122 -3.16 -7.29 6.75
N ILE A 123 -2.40 -6.63 7.62
CA ILE A 123 -2.72 -5.27 8.06
C ILE A 123 -2.57 -4.26 6.91
N SER A 124 -1.51 -4.39 6.10
CA SER A 124 -1.31 -3.54 4.92
C SER A 124 -2.45 -3.73 3.91
N SER A 125 -2.82 -4.98 3.63
CA SER A 125 -3.95 -5.29 2.76
C SER A 125 -5.26 -4.71 3.30
N ALA A 126 -5.47 -4.75 4.62
CA ALA A 126 -6.66 -4.13 5.22
C ALA A 126 -6.70 -2.62 4.96
N LEU A 127 -5.58 -1.90 5.06
CA LEU A 127 -5.54 -0.48 4.69
C LEU A 127 -5.86 -0.27 3.20
N THR A 128 -5.26 -1.06 2.31
CA THR A 128 -5.45 -0.98 0.85
C THR A 128 -6.90 -1.26 0.44
N TYR A 129 -7.54 -2.28 1.03
CA TYR A 129 -8.92 -2.62 0.72
C TYR A 129 -9.92 -1.62 1.30
N THR A 130 -9.62 -0.99 2.45
CA THR A 130 -10.59 -0.14 3.17
C THR A 130 -10.42 1.37 2.95
N THR A 131 -9.43 1.80 2.15
CA THR A 131 -9.14 3.22 1.91
C THR A 131 -9.00 3.51 0.43
N THR A 132 -9.71 4.53 -0.07
CA THR A 132 -9.64 4.88 -1.49
C THR A 132 -8.29 5.52 -1.83
N PRO A 133 -7.78 5.40 -3.07
CA PRO A 133 -6.53 6.03 -3.47
C PRO A 133 -6.52 7.55 -3.26
N ASN A 134 -7.64 8.23 -3.52
CA ASN A 134 -7.78 9.67 -3.31
C ASN A 134 -7.67 10.03 -1.82
N ASP A 135 -8.37 9.30 -0.94
CA ASP A 135 -8.28 9.54 0.51
C ASP A 135 -6.90 9.20 1.08
N LEU A 136 -6.21 8.21 0.49
CA LEU A 136 -4.83 7.87 0.84
C LEU A 136 -3.88 9.02 0.48
N THR A 137 -4.03 9.63 -0.69
CA THR A 137 -3.25 10.80 -1.10
C THR A 137 -3.54 12.02 -0.23
N ASP A 138 -4.82 12.32 0.04
CA ASP A 138 -5.22 13.40 0.95
C ASP A 138 -4.61 13.20 2.35
N ALA A 139 -4.60 11.94 2.83
CA ALA A 139 -4.02 11.59 4.11
C ALA A 139 -2.49 11.75 4.14
N ILE A 140 -1.78 11.25 3.13
CA ILE A 140 -0.32 11.41 3.02
C ILE A 140 0.04 12.90 2.96
N GLU A 141 -0.68 13.71 2.19
CA GLU A 141 -0.48 15.16 2.15
C GLU A 141 -0.63 15.79 3.54
N SER A 142 -1.70 15.45 4.26
CA SER A 142 -1.93 15.97 5.60
C SER A 142 -0.89 15.47 6.61
N LEU A 143 -0.35 14.26 6.45
CA LEU A 143 0.71 13.74 7.31
C LEU A 143 2.09 14.35 7.01
N LEU A 144 2.30 14.81 5.77
CA LEU A 144 3.50 15.54 5.35
C LEU A 144 3.40 17.05 5.64
N SER A 145 2.23 17.57 6.02
CA SER A 145 2.07 18.99 6.34
C SER A 145 2.96 19.55 7.46
N PRO A 146 3.34 18.82 8.54
CA PRO A 146 4.26 19.38 9.53
C PRO A 146 5.69 19.59 8.97
N LEU A 147 6.09 18.91 7.89
CA LEU A 147 7.37 19.19 7.23
C LEU A 147 7.39 20.57 6.54
N LYS A 148 6.22 21.23 6.38
CA LYS A 148 6.13 22.60 5.89
C LYS A 148 6.86 23.60 6.80
N PHE A 149 6.98 23.30 8.10
CA PHE A 149 7.68 24.16 9.07
C PHE A 149 9.21 24.14 8.90
N ILE A 150 9.76 23.17 8.15
CA ILE A 150 11.22 23.03 7.90
C ILE A 150 11.61 23.71 6.57
N GLY A 151 10.75 24.58 6.02
CA GLY A 151 10.99 25.29 4.76
C GLY A 151 10.52 24.55 3.51
N LEU A 152 9.96 23.34 3.63
CA LEU A 152 9.40 22.56 2.52
C LEU A 152 7.91 22.88 2.22
N LYS A 153 7.45 24.09 2.58
CA LYS A 153 6.03 24.48 2.47
C LYS A 153 5.48 24.38 1.05
N SER A 154 6.27 24.81 0.05
CA SER A 154 5.92 24.73 -1.37
C SER A 154 5.94 23.27 -1.86
N ALA A 155 6.92 22.47 -1.43
CA ALA A 155 7.10 21.09 -1.89
C ALA A 155 5.89 20.21 -1.54
N VAL A 156 5.38 20.27 -0.30
CA VAL A 156 4.26 19.41 0.12
C VAL A 156 2.99 19.70 -0.70
N HIS A 157 2.68 20.98 -0.93
CA HIS A 157 1.50 21.38 -1.72
C HIS A 157 1.64 20.97 -3.19
N THR A 158 2.80 21.26 -3.79
CA THR A 158 3.07 20.91 -5.19
C THR A 158 3.02 19.40 -5.39
N LEU A 159 3.60 18.61 -4.49
CA LEU A 159 3.53 17.14 -4.53
C LEU A 159 2.09 16.64 -4.45
N ALA A 160 1.28 17.19 -3.55
CA ALA A 160 -0.12 16.79 -3.43
C ALA A 160 -0.96 17.13 -4.66
N MET A 161 -0.71 18.31 -5.25
CA MET A 161 -1.32 18.70 -6.52
C MET A 161 -0.93 17.73 -7.63
N MET A 162 0.36 17.44 -7.80
CA MET A 162 0.87 16.50 -8.80
C MET A 162 0.24 15.12 -8.64
N MET A 163 0.15 14.61 -7.40
CA MET A 163 -0.47 13.32 -7.11
C MET A 163 -1.97 13.32 -7.44
N THR A 164 -2.70 14.38 -7.08
CA THR A 164 -4.15 14.51 -7.38
C THR A 164 -4.39 14.58 -8.89
N ILE A 165 -3.57 15.34 -9.61
CA ILE A 165 -3.61 15.44 -11.07
C ILE A 165 -3.32 14.08 -11.71
N ALA A 166 -2.27 13.40 -11.24
CA ALA A 166 -1.89 12.07 -11.74
C ALA A 166 -3.03 11.06 -11.54
N LEU A 167 -3.56 10.94 -10.31
CA LEU A 167 -4.67 10.02 -10.02
C LEU A 167 -5.90 10.29 -10.89
N ARG A 168 -6.21 11.55 -11.18
CA ARG A 168 -7.32 11.92 -12.07
C ARG A 168 -7.04 11.57 -13.54
N PHE A 169 -5.81 11.77 -14.01
CA PHE A 169 -5.47 11.52 -15.41
C PHE A 169 -5.21 10.06 -15.73
N ILE A 170 -4.82 9.24 -14.77
CA ILE A 170 -4.56 7.81 -14.97
C ILE A 170 -5.71 7.11 -15.71
N PRO A 171 -6.99 7.18 -15.28
CA PRO A 171 -8.10 6.56 -16.01
C PRO A 171 -8.20 7.08 -17.45
N THR A 172 -8.10 8.41 -17.64
CA THR A 172 -8.21 9.03 -18.96
C THR A 172 -7.07 8.62 -19.90
N LEU A 173 -5.85 8.45 -19.38
CA LEU A 173 -4.69 8.02 -20.15
C LEU A 173 -4.79 6.54 -20.55
N ILE A 174 -5.38 5.70 -19.69
CA ILE A 174 -5.66 4.30 -20.01
C ILE A 174 -6.71 4.21 -21.12
N GLU A 175 -7.80 4.96 -21.03
CA GLU A 175 -8.82 5.00 -22.09
C GLU A 175 -8.26 5.49 -23.42
N GLU A 176 -7.37 6.48 -23.38
CA GLU A 176 -6.70 7.00 -24.56
C GLU A 176 -5.70 6.00 -25.15
N ALA A 177 -4.93 5.31 -24.29
CA ALA A 177 -4.05 4.22 -24.72
C ALA A 177 -4.86 3.08 -25.37
N GLU A 178 -6.02 2.72 -24.82
CA GLU A 178 -6.92 1.72 -25.44
C GLU A 178 -7.43 2.18 -26.82
N LYS A 179 -7.81 3.46 -26.96
CA LYS A 179 -8.24 4.03 -28.25
C LYS A 179 -7.13 4.00 -29.29
N ILE A 180 -5.92 4.44 -28.91
CA ILE A 180 -4.75 4.44 -29.80
C ILE A 180 -4.40 3.00 -30.19
N MET A 181 -4.39 2.08 -29.22
CA MET A 181 -4.09 0.66 -29.47
C MET A 181 -5.09 0.05 -30.47
N ASN A 182 -6.39 0.28 -30.28
CA ASN A 182 -7.42 -0.22 -31.20
C ASN A 182 -7.30 0.40 -32.61
N ALA A 183 -6.94 1.70 -32.69
CA ALA A 183 -6.70 2.36 -33.97
C ALA A 183 -5.48 1.78 -34.70
N GLN A 184 -4.40 1.47 -33.98
CA GLN A 184 -3.22 0.83 -34.58
C GLN A 184 -3.52 -0.60 -35.02
N LYS A 185 -4.26 -1.39 -34.22
CA LYS A 185 -4.73 -2.73 -34.63
C LYS A 185 -5.57 -2.67 -35.91
N ALA A 186 -6.46 -1.69 -36.04
CA ALA A 186 -7.25 -1.48 -37.26
C ALA A 186 -6.41 -1.09 -38.48
N ARG A 187 -5.22 -0.49 -38.27
CA ARG A 187 -4.24 -0.18 -39.32
C ARG A 187 -3.29 -1.33 -39.63
N GLY A 188 -3.52 -2.52 -39.07
CA GLY A 188 -2.72 -3.72 -39.32
C GLY A 188 -1.48 -3.86 -38.43
N ALA A 189 -1.36 -3.07 -37.35
CA ALA A 189 -0.30 -3.30 -36.38
C ALA A 189 -0.58 -4.57 -35.57
N ASP A 190 0.29 -5.58 -35.72
CA ASP A 190 0.26 -6.76 -34.88
C ASP A 190 1.00 -6.48 -33.55
N LEU A 191 0.26 -6.59 -32.44
CA LEU A 191 0.75 -6.32 -31.09
C LEU A 191 0.95 -7.60 -30.27
N GLU A 192 0.49 -8.74 -30.78
CA GLU A 192 0.40 -9.99 -30.02
C GLU A 192 1.35 -11.06 -30.58
N SER A 193 1.68 -11.02 -31.86
CA SER A 193 2.60 -11.97 -32.51
C SER A 193 4.05 -11.45 -32.59
N GLY A 194 5.00 -12.36 -32.82
CA GLY A 194 6.41 -12.04 -33.04
C GLY A 194 7.32 -12.20 -31.81
N GLY A 195 8.60 -11.88 -31.99
CA GLY A 195 9.60 -11.93 -30.92
C GLY A 195 9.47 -10.77 -29.92
N LEU A 196 10.22 -10.82 -28.81
CA LEU A 196 10.24 -9.75 -27.81
C LEU A 196 10.60 -8.39 -28.41
N LEU A 197 11.56 -8.36 -29.35
CA LEU A 197 11.98 -7.13 -30.03
C LEU A 197 10.89 -6.56 -30.94
N ASP A 198 10.14 -7.41 -31.62
CA ASP A 198 9.05 -6.99 -32.52
C ASP A 198 7.90 -6.40 -31.72
N ARG A 199 7.56 -7.02 -30.58
CA ARG A 199 6.56 -6.49 -29.63
C ARG A 199 6.96 -5.13 -29.08
N ILE A 200 8.23 -4.93 -28.73
CA ILE A 200 8.71 -3.62 -28.25
C ILE A 200 8.58 -2.55 -29.35
N LYS A 201 8.98 -2.88 -30.59
CA LYS A 201 8.83 -1.95 -31.72
C LYS A 201 7.37 -1.63 -32.00
N ALA A 202 6.47 -2.61 -31.85
CA ALA A 202 5.04 -2.44 -32.05
C ALA A 202 4.37 -1.53 -31.00
N LEU A 203 5.03 -1.26 -29.86
CA LEU A 203 4.55 -0.29 -28.86
C LEU A 203 4.87 1.17 -29.23
N ILE A 204 5.87 1.42 -30.08
CA ILE A 204 6.31 2.78 -30.45
C ILE A 204 5.16 3.62 -31.06
N PRO A 205 4.34 3.09 -32.00
CA PRO A 205 3.20 3.82 -32.57
C PRO A 205 2.05 4.08 -31.57
N ILE A 206 2.08 3.48 -30.38
CA ILE A 206 1.14 3.74 -29.29
C ILE A 206 1.73 4.78 -28.33
N LEU A 207 3.01 4.62 -27.97
CA LEU A 207 3.70 5.45 -27.00
C LEU A 207 3.85 6.90 -27.45
N ILE A 208 4.27 7.12 -28.71
CA ILE A 208 4.51 8.48 -29.22
C ILE A 208 3.21 9.32 -29.22
N PRO A 209 2.07 8.85 -29.78
CA PRO A 209 0.83 9.62 -29.72
C PRO A 209 0.32 9.84 -28.30
N LEU A 210 0.43 8.84 -27.43
CA LEU A 210 0.02 8.95 -26.02
C LEU A 210 0.83 10.03 -25.30
N LEU A 211 2.16 10.06 -25.52
CA LEU A 211 3.04 11.08 -24.92
C LEU A 211 2.69 12.48 -25.43
N MET A 212 2.50 12.65 -26.75
CA MET A 212 2.10 13.93 -27.32
C MET A 212 0.77 14.42 -26.76
N SER A 213 -0.21 13.53 -26.59
CA SER A 213 -1.49 13.88 -25.97
C SER A 213 -1.34 14.25 -24.49
N ALA A 214 -0.54 13.50 -23.73
CA ALA A 214 -0.27 13.82 -22.33
C ALA A 214 0.41 15.19 -22.15
N VAL A 215 1.40 15.51 -23.00
CA VAL A 215 2.05 16.83 -23.02
C VAL A 215 1.06 17.94 -23.36
N ARG A 216 0.25 17.75 -24.40
CA ARG A 216 -0.80 18.72 -24.78
C ARG A 216 -1.77 18.96 -23.63
N ARG A 217 -2.24 17.89 -22.97
CA ARG A 217 -3.15 17.98 -21.82
C ARG A 217 -2.52 18.67 -20.62
N ALA A 218 -1.21 18.51 -20.42
CA ALA A 218 -0.49 19.23 -19.38
C ALA A 218 -0.48 20.75 -19.65
N TYR A 219 -0.24 21.17 -20.89
CA TYR A 219 -0.34 22.58 -21.28
C TYR A 219 -1.76 23.14 -21.14
N GLU A 220 -2.76 22.43 -21.65
CA GLU A 220 -4.17 22.84 -21.53
C GLU A 220 -4.61 22.95 -20.06
N LEU A 221 -4.15 22.02 -19.20
CA LEU A 221 -4.42 22.09 -17.76
C LEU A 221 -3.72 23.29 -17.11
N ALA A 222 -2.44 23.53 -17.45
CA ALA A 222 -1.67 24.64 -16.89
C ALA A 222 -2.31 25.99 -17.25
N GLU A 223 -2.63 26.21 -18.53
CA GLU A 223 -3.30 27.41 -19.01
C GLU A 223 -4.67 27.60 -18.34
N ALA A 224 -5.48 26.53 -18.24
CA ALA A 224 -6.76 26.58 -17.54
C ALA A 224 -6.62 26.88 -16.05
N MET A 225 -5.53 26.44 -15.41
CA MET A 225 -5.22 26.76 -14.01
C MET A 225 -4.83 28.23 -13.86
N GLU A 226 -4.04 28.79 -14.77
CA GLU A 226 -3.68 30.22 -14.81
C GLU A 226 -4.89 31.12 -15.06
N CYS A 227 -5.77 30.77 -16.01
CA CYS A 227 -7.03 31.49 -16.24
C CYS A 227 -7.97 31.49 -15.03
N ARG A 228 -7.86 30.48 -14.15
CA ARG A 228 -8.57 30.40 -12.87
C ARG A 228 -7.81 31.06 -11.72
N CYS A 229 -6.79 31.84 -12.02
CA CYS A 229 -5.93 32.54 -11.06
C CYS A 229 -5.25 31.59 -10.05
N TYR A 230 -4.88 30.38 -10.47
CA TYR A 230 -4.24 29.42 -9.59
C TYR A 230 -2.75 29.76 -9.35
N ASN A 231 -2.47 30.51 -8.28
CA ASN A 231 -1.11 31.02 -8.02
C ASN A 231 -0.25 30.12 -7.10
N GLY A 232 -0.45 28.80 -7.13
CA GLY A 232 0.53 27.87 -6.54
C GLY A 232 0.78 27.87 -5.00
N GLY A 233 0.29 28.80 -4.18
CA GLY A 233 0.49 28.70 -2.72
C GLY A 233 0.20 29.95 -1.88
N GLU A 234 -0.05 29.73 -0.58
CA GLU A 234 -0.52 30.65 0.49
C GLU A 234 -1.96 31.20 0.35
N GLY A 235 -2.69 31.28 1.47
CA GLY A 235 -4.08 31.81 1.52
C GLY A 235 -5.20 30.94 0.93
N LYS A 236 -4.90 29.73 0.43
CA LYS A 236 -5.91 28.86 -0.21
C LYS A 236 -6.85 28.18 0.79
N THR A 237 -8.14 28.14 0.46
CA THR A 237 -9.15 27.36 1.19
C THR A 237 -9.29 25.96 0.59
N ARG A 238 -9.46 24.95 1.43
CA ARG A 238 -9.71 23.56 1.01
C ARG A 238 -11.21 23.28 1.01
N MET A 239 -11.73 22.82 -0.13
CA MET A 239 -13.13 22.41 -0.28
C MET A 239 -13.42 21.11 0.48
N LYS A 240 -12.55 20.09 0.36
CA LYS A 240 -12.68 18.81 1.07
C LYS A 240 -11.73 18.81 2.26
N GLN A 241 -12.27 18.99 3.46
CA GLN A 241 -11.50 18.91 4.71
C GLN A 241 -11.79 17.58 5.41
N MET A 242 -10.73 16.94 5.89
CA MET A 242 -10.85 15.73 6.69
C MET A 242 -11.12 16.12 8.15
N HIS A 243 -12.30 15.75 8.64
CA HIS A 243 -12.72 16.03 10.01
C HIS A 243 -12.58 14.79 10.89
N LEU A 244 -11.87 14.95 12.01
CA LEU A 244 -11.76 13.94 13.05
C LEU A 244 -13.14 13.69 13.67
N LYS A 245 -13.60 12.44 13.62
CA LYS A 245 -14.85 11.98 14.21
C LYS A 245 -14.59 11.30 15.55
N LYS A 246 -15.62 11.19 16.40
CA LYS A 246 -15.53 10.44 17.67
C LYS A 246 -15.12 8.98 17.47
N ALA A 247 -15.49 8.38 16.34
CA ALA A 247 -15.08 7.03 15.96
C ALA A 247 -13.56 6.90 15.80
N ASP A 248 -12.89 7.97 15.37
CA ASP A 248 -11.45 7.99 15.20
C ASP A 248 -10.72 7.99 16.55
N LEU A 249 -11.20 8.80 17.50
CA LEU A 249 -10.69 8.79 18.87
C LEU A 249 -10.85 7.41 19.51
N PHE A 250 -12.02 6.79 19.32
CA PHE A 250 -12.26 5.42 19.79
C PHE A 250 -11.28 4.42 19.17
N SER A 251 -11.02 4.52 17.85
CA SER A 251 -10.05 3.65 17.18
C SER A 251 -8.62 3.79 17.75
N PHE A 252 -8.24 5.00 18.13
CA PHE A 252 -6.95 5.27 18.77
C PHE A 252 -6.84 4.59 20.13
N ILE A 253 -7.88 4.68 20.96
CA ILE A 253 -7.92 4.03 22.28
C ILE A 253 -7.82 2.51 22.14
N VAL A 254 -8.57 1.92 21.19
CA VAL A 254 -8.54 0.47 20.96
C VAL A 254 -7.15 0.01 20.53
N VAL A 255 -6.51 0.69 19.58
CA VAL A 255 -5.15 0.32 19.13
C VAL A 255 -4.13 0.56 20.24
N ALA A 256 -4.24 1.63 21.02
CA ALA A 256 -3.37 1.88 22.15
C ALA A 256 -3.47 0.77 23.21
N LEU A 257 -4.68 0.27 23.49
CA LEU A 257 -4.90 -0.88 24.38
C LEU A 257 -4.29 -2.16 23.81
N MET A 258 -4.45 -2.41 22.50
CA MET A 258 -3.82 -3.57 21.85
C MET A 258 -2.28 -3.51 21.95
N CYS A 259 -1.69 -2.36 21.65
CA CYS A 259 -0.25 -2.12 21.75
C CYS A 259 0.25 -2.24 23.20
N GLY A 260 -0.47 -1.67 24.17
CA GLY A 260 -0.17 -1.80 25.59
C GLY A 260 -0.22 -3.25 26.07
N SER A 261 -1.18 -4.03 25.58
CA SER A 261 -1.29 -5.47 25.87
C SER A 261 -0.11 -6.26 25.30
N ILE A 262 0.34 -5.94 24.08
CA ILE A 262 1.56 -6.55 23.49
C ILE A 262 2.77 -6.29 24.37
N VAL A 263 2.97 -5.05 24.85
CA VAL A 263 4.09 -4.70 25.72
C VAL A 263 3.98 -5.36 27.08
N ALA A 264 2.79 -5.38 27.70
CA ALA A 264 2.57 -6.05 28.97
C ALA A 264 2.91 -7.55 28.87
N LEU A 265 2.46 -8.23 27.82
CA LEU A 265 2.78 -9.64 27.55
C LEU A 265 4.26 -9.87 27.21
N ASN A 266 4.98 -8.84 26.77
CA ASN A 266 6.41 -8.93 26.48
C ASN A 266 7.28 -8.75 27.73
N ILE A 267 6.73 -8.10 28.77
CA ILE A 267 7.43 -7.84 30.05
C ILE A 267 7.08 -8.92 31.08
N LEU A 268 5.82 -9.38 31.10
CA LEU A 268 5.31 -10.32 32.11
C LEU A 268 5.62 -11.79 31.81
N LEU A 269 5.86 -12.14 30.54
CA LEU A 269 6.15 -13.50 30.05
C LEU A 269 7.51 -13.52 29.35
#